data_AF-A0A219B979-F1
#
_entry.id   AF-A0A219B979-F1
#
_cell.length_a   1.000
_cell.length_b   1.000
_cell.length_c   1.000
_cell.angle_alpha   90.00
_cell.angle_beta   90.00
_cell.angle_gamma   90.00
#
_symmetry.space_group_name_H-M   'P 1'
#
loop_
_entity.id
_entity.type
_entity.pdbx_description
1 polymer ?
#
loop_
_entity_poly.entity_id
_entity_poly.type
_entity_poly.pdbx_seq_one_letter_code
_entity_poly.pdbx_strand_id
1 'polypeptide(L)' 'MKLKVEVERLVHRSPGLTASELAEGLFGDEDRHKQIASCCGELVEQGRIDRKGKGSAADPYRYF' A
#
# COMPACT_ATOMS: atom_id res chain seq x y z
N MET A 1 -12.02 -10.01 -8.12
CA MET A 1 -11.75 -8.82 -7.28
C MET A 1 -10.59 -8.04 -7.90
N LYS A 2 -10.71 -6.72 -8.11
CA LYS A 2 -9.60 -5.92 -8.65
C LYS A 2 -8.77 -5.36 -7.51
N LEU A 3 -7.66 -6.03 -7.16
CA LEU A 3 -6.78 -5.69 -6.03
C LEU A 3 -6.47 -4.19 -5.90
N LYS A 4 -6.14 -3.53 -7.03
CA LYS A 4 -5.85 -2.09 -7.09
C LYS A 4 -6.97 -1.22 -6.49
N VAL A 5 -8.23 -1.57 -6.76
CA VAL A 5 -9.38 -0.80 -6.27
C VAL A 5 -9.52 -0.93 -4.75
N GLU A 6 -9.26 -2.12 -4.21
CA GLU A 6 -9.35 -2.35 -2.77
C GLU A 6 -8.17 -1.71 -2.02
N VAL A 7 -6.96 -1.77 -2.58
CA VAL A 7 -5.78 -1.07 -2.05
C VAL A 7 -6.02 0.44 -2.00
N GLU A 8 -6.45 1.03 -3.10
CA GLU A 8 -6.75 2.47 -3.17
C GLU A 8 -7.84 2.88 -2.19
N ARG A 9 -8.94 2.13 -2.11
CA ARG A 9 -10.01 2.38 -1.13
C ARG A 9 -9.50 2.33 0.31
N LEU A 10 -8.66 1.34 0.62
CA LEU A 10 -8.13 1.20 1.97
C LEU A 10 -7.16 2.33 2.31
N VAL A 11 -6.30 2.73 1.38
CA VAL A 11 -5.39 3.87 1.55
C VAL A 11 -6.17 5.16 1.80
N HIS A 12 -7.23 5.44 1.02
CA HIS A 12 -8.05 6.63 1.26
C HIS A 12 -8.83 6.59 2.57
N ARG A 13 -9.25 5.40 3.02
CA ARG A 13 -9.96 5.22 4.28
C ARG A 13 -9.03 5.33 5.49
N SER A 14 -7.79 4.85 5.34
CA SER A 14 -6.79 4.75 6.38
C SER A 14 -5.42 5.14 5.80
N PRO A 15 -5.14 6.45 5.65
CA PRO A 15 -3.88 6.91 5.08
C PRO A 15 -2.72 6.69 6.04
N GLY A 16 -1.50 6.58 5.48
CA GLY A 16 -0.26 6.40 6.21
C GLY A 16 0.14 4.94 6.45
N LEU A 17 -0.60 3.97 5.91
CA LEU A 17 -0.28 2.54 6.03
C LEU A 17 0.90 2.15 5.14
N THR A 18 1.65 1.16 5.58
CA THR A 18 2.70 0.45 4.83
C THR A 18 2.11 -0.69 4.00
N ALA A 19 2.91 -1.28 3.12
CA ALA A 19 2.46 -2.41 2.31
C ALA A 19 2.12 -3.67 3.14
N SER A 20 2.81 -3.88 4.27
CA SER A 20 2.51 -4.98 5.19
C SER A 20 1.18 -4.75 5.92
N GLU A 21 0.98 -3.56 6.47
CA GLU A 21 -0.28 -3.20 7.16
C GLU A 21 -1.49 -3.24 6.19
N LEU A 22 -1.29 -2.84 4.93
CA LEU A 22 -2.30 -2.98 3.88
C LEU A 22 -2.58 -4.46 3.53
N ALA A 23 -1.55 -5.31 3.51
CA ALA A 23 -1.73 -6.74 3.30
C ALA A 23 -2.52 -7.38 4.45
N GLU A 24 -2.15 -7.06 5.69
CA GLU A 24 -2.86 -7.51 6.90
C GLU A 24 -4.32 -7.04 6.88
N GLY A 25 -4.58 -5.77 6.55
CA GLY A 25 -5.93 -5.21 6.49
C GLY A 25 -6.81 -5.81 5.38
N LEU A 26 -6.23 -6.29 4.28
CA LEU A 26 -6.98 -6.85 3.14
C LEU A 26 -7.11 -8.37 3.18
N PHE A 27 -6.11 -9.06 3.73
CA PHE A 27 -5.99 -10.52 3.64
C PHE A 27 -5.86 -11.21 5.00
N GLY A 28 -5.58 -10.47 6.07
CA GLY A 28 -5.32 -11.01 7.39
C GLY A 28 -3.90 -11.57 7.58
N ASP A 29 -3.00 -11.31 6.63
CA ASP A 29 -1.59 -11.74 6.67
C ASP A 29 -0.66 -10.74 5.96
N GLU A 30 0.63 -10.77 6.32
CA GLU A 30 1.65 -9.92 5.70
C GLU A 30 2.33 -10.55 4.48
N ASP A 31 2.09 -11.83 4.15
CA ASP A 31 2.85 -12.54 3.10
C ASP A 31 2.68 -11.89 1.72
N ARG A 32 1.55 -11.20 1.52
CA ARG A 32 1.21 -10.48 0.29
C ARG A 32 1.81 -9.08 0.20
N HIS A 33 2.64 -8.65 1.17
CA HIS A 33 3.21 -7.31 1.20
C HIS A 33 3.95 -6.93 -0.09
N LYS A 34 4.66 -7.87 -0.75
CA LYS A 34 5.35 -7.61 -2.02
C LYS A 34 4.38 -7.31 -3.17
N GLN A 35 3.27 -8.05 -3.22
CA GLN A 35 2.22 -7.83 -4.22
C GLN A 35 1.54 -6.48 -3.99
N ILE A 36 1.27 -6.14 -2.73
CA ILE A 36 0.72 -4.83 -2.34
C ILE A 36 1.69 -3.71 -2.70
N ALA A 37 2.98 -3.85 -2.39
CA ALA A 37 3.99 -2.84 -2.71
C ALA A 37 4.07 -2.56 -4.22
N SER A 38 4.03 -3.61 -5.06
CA SER A 38 3.95 -3.47 -6.52
C SER A 38 2.69 -2.70 -6.93
N CYS A 39 1.54 -3.11 -6.39
CA CYS A 39 0.24 -2.51 -6.67
C CYS A 39 0.19 -1.02 -6.30
N CYS A 40 0.71 -0.67 -5.12
CA CYS A 40 0.82 0.72 -4.69
C CYS A 40 1.79 1.51 -5.57
N GLY A 41 2.91 0.92 -6.01
CA GLY A 41 3.83 1.55 -6.96
C GLY A 41 3.12 1.99 -8.23
N GLU A 42 2.34 1.09 -8.84
CA GLU A 42 1.57 1.41 -10.04
C GLU A 42 0.49 2.48 -9.80
N LEU A 43 -0.13 2.52 -8.62
CA LEU A 43 -1.11 3.55 -8.26
C LEU A 43 -0.45 4.93 -8.06
N VAL A 44 0.75 4.96 -7.48
CA VAL A 44 1.57 6.17 -7.32
C VAL A 44 2.00 6.71 -8.68
N GLU A 45 2.48 5.85 -9.59
CA GLU A 45 2.83 6.23 -10.96
C GLU A 45 1.64 6.81 -11.74
N GLN A 46 0.42 6.35 -11.43
CA GLN A 46 -0.82 6.87 -11.99
C GLN A 46 -1.32 8.14 -11.30
N GLY A 47 -0.65 8.61 -10.24
CA GLY A 47 -1.07 9.77 -9.45
C GLY A 47 -2.36 9.57 -8.66
N ARG A 48 -2.71 8.31 -8.35
CA ARG A 48 -3.97 7.96 -7.65
C ARG A 48 -3.82 7.95 -6.14
N ILE A 49 -2.62 7.65 -5.65
CA ILE A 49 -2.24 7.71 -4.25
C ILE A 49 -0.85 8.34 -4.15
N ASP A 50 -0.53 8.91 -3.00
CA ASP A 50 0.79 9.42 -2.70
C ASP A 50 1.62 8.40 -1.91
N ARG A 51 2.95 8.53 -1.99
CA ARG A 51 3.89 7.73 -1.19
C ARG A 51 4.91 8.61 -0.50
N LYS A 52 5.13 8.38 0.79
CA LYS A 52 6.18 9.01 1.60
C LYS A 52 7.13 7.97 2.19
N GLY A 53 8.27 8.42 2.68
CA GLY A 53 9.34 7.57 3.21
C GLY A 53 10.33 7.10 2.14
N LYS A 54 11.37 6.39 2.56
CA LYS A 54 12.49 5.95 1.71
C LYS A 54 12.46 4.47 1.34
N GLY A 55 11.53 3.71 1.91
CA GLY A 55 11.42 2.27 1.70
C GLY A 55 12.49 1.46 2.43
N SER A 56 13.19 2.06 3.40
CA SER A 56 14.14 1.35 4.26
C SER A 56 13.44 0.82 5.51
N ALA A 57 14.06 -0.13 6.23
CA ALA A 57 13.46 -0.64 7.47
C ALA A 57 13.24 0.45 8.54
N ALA A 58 14.09 1.48 8.58
CA ALA A 58 13.96 2.60 9.50
C ALA A 58 13.02 3.72 9.00
N ASP A 59 12.70 3.73 7.70
CA ASP A 59 11.83 4.71 7.06
C ASP A 59 11.05 4.03 5.92
N PRO A 60 10.05 3.19 6.26
CA PRO A 60 9.33 2.39 5.28
C PRO A 60 8.42 3.27 4.43
N TYR A 61 8.04 2.76 3.25
CA TYR A 61 7.05 3.44 2.43
C TYR A 61 5.69 3.45 3.10
N ARG A 62 5.09 4.64 3.17
CA ARG A 62 3.72 4.88 3.64
C ARG A 62 2.88 5.52 2.54
N TYR A 63 1.63 5.08 2.41
CA TYR A 63 0.76 5.45 1.30
C TYR A 63 -0.43 6.31 1.75
N PHE A 64 -0.83 7.32 0.95
CA PHE A 64 -1.85 8.33 1.28
C PHE A 64 -2.84 8.55 0.15
#